data_AF-G2FBV0-F1
#
_entry.id   AF-G2FBV0-F1
#
_cell.length_a   1.000
_cell.length_b   1.000
_cell.length_c   1.000
_cell.angle_alpha   90.00
_cell.angle_beta   90.00
_cell.angle_gamma   90.00
#
_symmetry.space_group_name_H-M   'P 1'
#
loop_
_entity.id
_entity.type
_entity.pdbx_description
1 polymer ?
#
loop_
_entity_poly.entity_id
_entity_poly.type
_entity_poly.pdbx_seq_one_letter_code
_entity_poly.pdbx_strand_id
1 'polypeptide(L)'
;MVFTAEACSYCEQLAHDVLIPLQASDEQNKPIIKAFDISTGNKIIDFDGSKVRGRNFISRYTVFATPTVVILDSQGKQLAAPIVGYNSKDAYLILLNNAIDSSRTAMQDIELPEKVLAGTQ
;
A
#
# COMPACT_ATOMS: atom_id res chain seq x y z
N MET A 1 -1.15 -0.47 -1.46
CA MET A 1 -1.95 -1.69 -1.26
C MET A 1 -2.91 -1.47 -0.10
N VAL A 2 -4.17 -1.88 -0.24
CA VAL A 2 -5.23 -1.72 0.77
C VAL A 2 -5.76 -3.11 1.12
N PHE A 3 -5.58 -3.52 2.37
CA PHE A 3 -6.11 -4.78 2.89
C PHE A 3 -7.52 -4.54 3.43
N THR A 4 -8.49 -5.26 2.89
CA THR A 4 -9.92 -5.12 3.19
C THR A 4 -10.50 -6.47 3.60
N ALA A 5 -11.72 -6.48 4.11
CA ALA A 5 -12.50 -7.70 4.35
C ALA A 5 -13.93 -7.51 3.83
N GLU A 6 -14.61 -8.62 3.55
CA GLU A 6 -16.05 -8.62 3.27
C GLU A 6 -16.85 -7.99 4.42
N ALA A 7 -17.91 -7.24 4.09
CA ALA A 7 -18.79 -6.55 5.05
C ALA A 7 -18.06 -5.62 6.06
N CYS A 8 -17.00 -4.92 5.59
CA CYS A 8 -16.20 -4.00 6.41
C CYS A 8 -16.62 -2.53 6.20
N SER A 9 -17.46 -2.00 7.09
CA SER A 9 -17.94 -0.60 7.02
C SER A 9 -16.80 0.43 7.08
N TYR A 10 -15.75 0.18 7.87
CA TYR A 10 -14.57 1.05 7.92
C TYR A 10 -13.78 1.05 6.60
N CYS A 11 -13.78 -0.07 5.88
CA CYS A 11 -13.14 -0.18 4.58
C CYS A 11 -13.90 0.64 3.53
N GLU A 12 -15.23 0.58 3.57
CA GLU A 12 -16.11 1.38 2.71
C GLU A 12 -15.96 2.88 2.97
N GLN A 13 -15.95 3.29 4.24
CA GLN A 13 -15.75 4.70 4.61
C GLN A 13 -14.39 5.21 4.14
N LEU A 14 -13.31 4.47 4.39
CA LEU A 14 -11.98 4.84 3.92
C LEU A 14 -11.94 4.97 2.38
N ALA A 15 -12.59 4.05 1.67
CA ALA A 15 -12.64 4.09 0.21
C ALA A 15 -13.34 5.36 -0.30
N HIS A 16 -14.52 5.68 0.24
CA HIS A 16 -15.31 6.85 -0.16
C HIS A 16 -14.66 8.17 0.22
N ASP A 17 -14.16 8.29 1.45
CA ASP A 17 -13.70 9.57 1.99
C ASP A 17 -12.31 9.98 1.49
N VAL A 18 -11.48 8.99 1.15
CA VAL A 18 -10.05 9.19 0.87
C VAL A 18 -9.59 8.53 -0.43
N LEU A 19 -9.74 7.21 -0.57
CA LEU A 19 -9.03 6.47 -1.62
C LEU A 19 -9.59 6.73 -3.03
N ILE A 20 -10.92 6.77 -3.18
CA ILE A 20 -11.58 7.07 -4.45
C ILE A 20 -11.27 8.51 -4.89
N PRO A 21 -11.42 9.54 -4.03
CA PRO A 21 -10.98 10.91 -4.36
C PRO A 21 -9.49 10.99 -4.74
N LEU A 22 -8.61 10.31 -4.02
CA LEU A 22 -7.18 10.29 -4.32
C LEU A 22 -6.90 9.71 -5.70
N GLN A 23 -7.52 8.56 -6.03
CA GLN A 23 -7.37 7.92 -7.34
C GLN A 23 -7.97 8.76 -8.48
N ALA A 24 -9.01 9.55 -8.20
CA ALA A 24 -9.67 10.44 -9.15
C ALA A 24 -8.94 11.79 -9.33
N SER A 25 -8.03 12.17 -8.44
CA SER A 25 -7.30 13.44 -8.52
C SER A 25 -6.41 13.55 -9.76
N ASP A 26 -6.15 14.77 -10.24
CA ASP A 26 -5.21 15.03 -11.35
C ASP A 26 -3.75 15.17 -10.89
N GLU A 27 -3.43 14.75 -9.66
CA GLU A 27 -2.07 14.83 -9.13
C GLU A 27 -1.12 13.97 -9.97
N GLN A 28 -0.04 14.59 -10.48
CA GLN A 28 1.04 13.86 -11.14
C GLN A 28 1.74 12.98 -10.10
N ASN A 29 2.01 11.72 -10.47
CA ASN A 29 2.61 10.70 -9.60
C ASN A 29 1.73 10.26 -8.41
N LYS A 30 0.39 10.38 -8.52
CA LYS A 30 -0.51 9.74 -7.55
C LYS A 30 -0.27 8.22 -7.47
N PRO A 31 -0.34 7.61 -6.27
CA PRO A 31 -0.09 6.19 -6.11
C PRO A 31 -1.15 5.33 -6.80
N ILE A 32 -0.75 4.16 -7.28
CA ILE A 32 -1.68 3.15 -7.76
C ILE A 32 -2.28 2.43 -6.55
N ILE A 33 -3.60 2.50 -6.42
CA ILE A 33 -4.33 1.83 -5.34
C ILE A 33 -4.79 0.45 -5.83
N LYS A 34 -4.41 -0.58 -5.08
CA LYS A 34 -4.88 -1.96 -5.26
C LYS A 34 -5.48 -2.44 -3.94
N ALA A 35 -6.63 -3.11 -4.02
CA ALA A 35 -7.29 -3.72 -2.89
C ALA A 35 -7.03 -5.23 -2.85
N PHE A 36 -6.88 -5.76 -1.65
CA PHE A 36 -6.74 -7.19 -1.38
C PHE A 36 -7.67 -7.57 -0.25
N ASP A 37 -8.64 -8.42 -0.57
CA ASP A 37 -9.57 -8.96 0.40
C ASP A 37 -8.90 -10.12 1.17
N ILE A 38 -8.71 -9.92 2.48
CA ILE A 38 -8.05 -10.88 3.37
C ILE A 38 -8.90 -12.14 3.61
N SER A 39 -10.20 -12.09 3.33
CA SER A 39 -11.10 -13.23 3.39
C SER A 39 -10.86 -14.21 2.24
N THR A 40 -10.13 -13.80 1.20
CA THR A 40 -9.85 -14.67 0.04
C THR A 40 -8.77 -15.71 0.36
N GLY A 41 -9.18 -16.98 0.47
CA GLY A 41 -8.28 -18.12 0.75
C GLY A 41 -7.40 -18.56 -0.42
N ASN A 42 -7.39 -17.81 -1.53
CA ASN A 42 -6.81 -18.23 -2.80
C ASN A 42 -5.30 -17.97 -2.90
N LYS A 43 -4.67 -18.59 -3.90
CA LYS A 43 -3.31 -18.22 -4.32
C LYS A 43 -3.38 -16.97 -5.20
N ILE A 44 -2.41 -16.07 -5.05
CA ILE A 44 -2.25 -14.88 -5.88
C ILE A 44 -0.93 -14.90 -6.63
N ILE A 45 -0.83 -14.09 -7.69
CA ILE A 45 0.42 -13.80 -8.37
C ILE A 45 1.09 -12.64 -7.64
N ASP A 46 2.32 -12.86 -7.19
CA ASP A 46 3.12 -11.88 -6.47
C ASP A 46 3.91 -10.96 -7.42
N PHE A 47 4.62 -9.97 -6.88
CA PHE A 47 5.40 -8.99 -7.64
C PHE A 47 6.49 -9.64 -8.54
N ASP A 48 7.04 -10.79 -8.13
CA ASP A 48 8.03 -11.56 -8.88
C ASP A 48 7.41 -12.58 -9.87
N GLY A 49 6.08 -12.58 -10.02
CA GLY A 49 5.36 -13.54 -10.87
C GLY A 49 5.10 -14.90 -10.23
N SER A 50 5.59 -15.15 -9.01
CA SER A 50 5.37 -16.42 -8.31
C SER A 50 3.95 -16.52 -7.74
N LYS A 51 3.48 -17.76 -7.54
CA LYS A 51 2.19 -18.04 -6.89
C LYS A 51 2.37 -18.15 -5.37
N VAL A 52 1.86 -17.19 -4.61
CA VAL A 52 1.90 -17.20 -3.14
C VAL A 52 0.52 -17.45 -2.53
N ARG A 53 0.46 -18.05 -1.34
CA ARG A 53 -0.81 -18.19 -0.58
C ARG A 53 -1.20 -16.83 -0.03
N GLY A 54 -2.47 -16.43 -0.14
CA GLY A 54 -2.96 -15.14 0.38
C GLY A 54 -2.53 -14.86 1.83
N ARG A 55 -2.64 -15.86 2.73
CA ARG A 55 -2.16 -15.74 4.13
C ARG A 55 -0.68 -15.39 4.28
N ASN A 56 0.18 -15.87 3.37
CA ASN A 56 1.61 -15.56 3.41
C ASN A 56 1.82 -14.10 2.96
N PHE A 57 1.03 -13.64 2.00
CA PHE A 57 1.04 -12.25 1.55
C PHE A 57 0.54 -11.29 2.66
N ILE A 58 -0.55 -11.63 3.35
CA ILE A 58 -1.05 -10.90 4.53
C ILE A 58 0.03 -10.84 5.63
N SER A 59 0.62 -11.98 5.95
CA SER A 59 1.64 -12.09 6.99
C SER A 59 2.92 -11.31 6.67
N ARG A 60 3.31 -11.19 5.39
CA ARG A 60 4.49 -10.42 4.97
C ARG A 60 4.41 -8.96 5.44
N TYR A 61 3.21 -8.38 5.44
CA TYR A 61 3.00 -6.98 5.81
C TYR A 61 2.41 -6.82 7.22
N THR A 62 2.43 -7.88 8.04
CA THR A 62 1.95 -7.87 9.43
C THR A 62 0.52 -7.34 9.55
N VAL A 63 -0.35 -7.69 8.60
CA VAL A 63 -1.75 -7.23 8.61
C VAL A 63 -2.54 -8.06 9.61
N PHE A 64 -3.09 -7.38 10.64
CA PHE A 64 -3.89 -8.00 11.70
C PHE A 64 -5.30 -7.38 11.85
N ALA A 65 -5.60 -6.30 11.13
CA ALA A 65 -6.88 -5.60 11.15
C ALA A 65 -7.21 -4.99 9.78
N THR A 66 -8.48 -4.66 9.55
CA THR A 66 -8.96 -4.02 8.32
C THR A 66 -9.76 -2.74 8.61
N PRO A 67 -9.63 -1.70 7.77
CA PRO A 67 -8.70 -1.60 6.65
C PRO A 67 -7.25 -1.46 7.12
N THR A 68 -6.28 -1.92 6.34
CA THR A 68 -4.85 -1.59 6.52
C THR A 68 -4.26 -1.12 5.20
N VAL A 69 -3.60 0.04 5.19
CA VAL A 69 -2.90 0.55 4.00
C VAL A 69 -1.40 0.40 4.15
N VAL A 70 -0.79 -0.20 3.13
CA VAL A 70 0.66 -0.41 3.02
C VAL A 70 1.14 0.23 1.72
N ILE A 71 2.13 1.10 1.81
CA ILE A 71 2.80 1.69 0.64
C ILE A 71 3.97 0.79 0.25
N LEU A 72 3.98 0.38 -1.02
CA LEU A 72 4.91 -0.58 -1.59
C LEU A 72 5.64 0.02 -2.79
N ASP A 73 6.88 -0.39 -3.02
CA ASP A 73 7.56 -0.16 -4.29
C ASP A 73 7.13 -1.17 -5.38
N SER A 74 7.77 -1.10 -6.54
CA SER A 74 7.50 -1.99 -7.68
C SER A 74 7.84 -3.46 -7.42
N GLN A 75 8.65 -3.77 -6.41
CA GLN A 75 9.07 -5.11 -6.02
C GLN A 75 8.29 -5.64 -4.80
N GLY A 76 7.32 -4.88 -4.30
CA GLY A 76 6.52 -5.24 -3.13
C GLY A 76 7.24 -5.02 -1.80
N LYS A 77 8.32 -4.23 -1.77
CA LYS A 77 8.95 -3.82 -0.52
C LYS A 77 8.12 -2.72 0.14
N GLN A 78 7.90 -2.85 1.44
CA GLN A 78 7.24 -1.81 2.23
C GLN A 78 8.12 -0.57 2.41
N LEU A 79 7.59 0.60 2.09
CA LEU A 79 8.31 1.88 2.11
C LEU A 79 8.06 2.74 3.35
N ALA A 80 6.94 2.52 4.04
CA ALA A 80 6.56 3.25 5.24
C ALA A 80 5.82 2.34 6.23
N ALA A 81 5.65 2.80 7.48
CA ALA A 81 4.83 2.07 8.46
C ALA A 81 3.39 1.89 7.95
N PRO A 82 2.73 0.74 8.18
CA PRO A 82 1.35 0.53 7.76
C PRO A 82 0.39 1.45 8.52
N ILE A 83 -0.65 1.93 7.83
CA ILE A 83 -1.75 2.69 8.44
C ILE A 83 -2.86 1.70 8.75
N VAL A 84 -3.17 1.51 10.03
CA VAL A 84 -4.14 0.52 10.50
C VAL A 84 -5.43 1.21 10.93
N GLY A 85 -6.56 0.74 10.40
CA GLY A 85 -7.89 1.23 10.71
C GLY A 85 -8.27 2.53 10.01
N TYR A 86 -9.47 3.00 10.31
CA TYR A 86 -10.01 4.27 9.84
C TYR A 86 -10.81 4.91 10.98
N ASN A 87 -10.55 6.18 11.28
CA ASN A 87 -11.23 6.94 12.35
C ASN A 87 -11.99 8.14 11.80
N SER A 88 -11.34 9.00 11.02
CA SER A 88 -11.93 10.15 10.35
C SER A 88 -11.07 10.55 9.16
N LYS A 89 -11.68 11.24 8.20
CA LYS A 89 -10.99 11.70 6.99
C LYS A 89 -9.75 12.55 7.30
N ASP A 90 -9.89 13.56 8.17
CA ASP A 90 -8.80 14.51 8.44
C ASP A 90 -7.60 13.84 9.11
N ALA A 91 -7.86 13.01 10.13
CA ALA A 91 -6.79 12.26 10.81
C ALA A 91 -6.12 11.27 9.86
N TYR A 92 -6.91 10.60 9.02
CA TYR A 92 -6.40 9.65 8.05
C TYR A 92 -5.54 10.33 6.97
N LEU A 93 -5.95 11.50 6.46
CA LEU A 93 -5.17 12.25 5.47
C LEU A 93 -3.80 12.66 6.00
N ILE A 94 -3.70 13.04 7.28
CA ILE A 94 -2.41 13.34 7.92
C ILE A 94 -1.50 12.10 7.90
N LEU A 95 -2.02 10.94 8.33
CA LEU A 95 -1.27 9.69 8.33
C LEU A 95 -0.84 9.28 6.91
N LEU A 96 -1.75 9.41 5.95
CA LEU A 96 -1.50 9.05 4.55
C LEU A 96 -0.42 9.93 3.92
N ASN A 97 -0.51 11.25 4.10
CA ASN A 97 0.48 12.19 3.57
C ASN A 97 1.87 11.93 4.18
N ASN A 98 1.94 11.74 5.50
CA ASN A 98 3.21 11.41 6.17
C ASN A 98 3.81 10.11 5.64
N ALA A 99 2.99 9.09 5.39
CA ALA A 99 3.43 7.82 4.83
C ALA A 99 3.90 7.96 3.37
N ILE A 100 3.21 8.76 2.55
CA ILE A 100 3.61 9.08 1.17
C ILE A 100 4.96 9.81 1.16
N ASP A 101 5.13 10.83 2.01
CA ASP A 101 6.38 11.59 2.08
C ASP A 101 7.54 10.72 2.54
N SER A 102 7.33 9.89 3.57
CA SER A 102 8.32 8.89 4.01
C SER A 102 8.70 7.92 2.89
N SER A 103 7.71 7.51 2.09
CA SER A 103 7.92 6.60 0.97
C SER A 103 8.71 7.25 -0.17
N ARG A 104 8.46 8.54 -0.45
CA ARG A 104 9.22 9.31 -1.44
C ARG A 104 10.70 9.41 -1.04
N THR A 105 10.99 9.67 0.24
CA THR A 105 12.37 9.66 0.75
C THR A 105 13.00 8.28 0.63
N ALA A 106 12.29 7.22 1.05
CA ALA A 106 12.78 5.84 0.94
C ALA A 106 13.07 5.42 -0.50
N MET A 107 12.30 5.92 -1.48
CA MET A 107 12.53 5.65 -2.90
C MET A 107 13.77 6.35 -3.44
N GLN A 108 14.05 7.59 -3.03
CA GLN A 108 15.28 8.29 -3.41
C GLN A 108 16.52 7.50 -2.98
N ASP A 109 16.46 6.91 -1.78
CA ASP A 109 17.50 6.03 -1.22
C ASP A 109 17.59 4.66 -1.91
N ILE A 110 16.59 4.24 -2.69
CA ILE A 110 16.61 3.01 -3.50
C ILE A 110 17.12 3.29 -4.92
N GLU A 111 16.78 4.45 -5.49
CA GLU A 111 17.27 4.86 -6.80
C GLU A 111 18.77 5.18 -6.79
N LEU A 112 19.31 5.62 -5.65
CA LEU A 112 20.74 5.82 -5.40
C LEU A 112 21.56 4.52 -5.62
N PRO A 113 21.25 3.38 -4.97
CA PRO A 113 21.93 2.11 -5.20
C PRO A 113 21.68 1.53 -6.60
N GLU A 114 20.50 1.67 -7.20
CA GLU A 114 20.29 1.25 -8.60
C GLU A 114 21.13 2.06 -9.59
N LYS A 115 21.24 3.38 -9.43
CA LYS A 115 22.11 4.22 -10.30
C LYS A 115 23.60 3.94 -10.07
N VAL A 116 24.02 3.63 -8.85
CA VAL A 116 25.40 3.20 -8.56
C VAL A 116 25.70 1.84 -9.23
N LEU A 117 24.75 0.90 -9.23
CA LEU A 117 24.88 -0.40 -9.91
C LEU A 117 24.80 -0.28 -11.43
N ALA A 118 24.03 0.67 -11.95
CA ALA A 118 23.92 0.94 -13.39
C ALA A 118 25.06 1.84 -13.94
N GLY A 119 25.86 2.46 -13.07
CA GLY A 119 26.95 3.39 -13.42
C GLY A 119 28.30 2.74 -13.71
N THR A 120 28.36 1.42 -13.91
CA THR A 120 29.59 0.74 -14.39
C THR A 120 29.48 0.46 -15.88
N GLN A 121 29.63 1.51 -16.69
CA GLN A 121 30.12 1.47 -18.08
C GLN A 121 30.48 2.88 -18.54
#